data_AF-A0A7V9U3C4-F1
#
_entry.id   AF-A0A7V9U3C4-F1
#
_cell.length_a   1.000
_cell.length_b   1.000
_cell.length_c   1.000
_cell.angle_alpha   90.00
_cell.angle_beta   90.00
_cell.angle_gamma   90.00
#
_symmetry.space_group_name_H-M   'P 1'
#
loop_
_entity.id
_entity.type
_entity.pdbx_description
1 polymer ?
#
loop_
_entity_poly.entity_id
_entity_poly.type
_entity_poly.pdbx_seq_one_letter_code
_entity_poly.pdbx_strand_id
1 'polypeptide(L)'
;MESQRTRLRVWPGKPYPLGASWDGAGVNFSIFSEHATKVELCLFDSPESKQEKHRIALPEHTDMVWHGYLPDVEPGQLYGYRVHGPYAPSEGHRFNANKIILDPYAKAIGRDVTWDDSLFGYELGKDDSSFDIRNNAACCPLASVIDSAFTWGEDRPPRIPWHKTMIYEAHVKGMTMRHPEVPAEKRGTYGGLASEAVIQHLK
;
A
#
# COMPACT_ATOMS: atom_id res chain seq x y z
N MET A 1 -14.68 -32.18 12.21
CA MET A 1 -14.94 -31.64 10.86
C MET A 1 -13.71 -30.84 10.46
N GLU A 2 -12.81 -31.48 9.73
CA GLU A 2 -11.58 -30.86 9.22
C GLU A 2 -11.92 -29.75 8.24
N SER A 3 -11.52 -28.52 8.58
CA SER A 3 -11.54 -27.40 7.65
C SER A 3 -10.52 -27.69 6.55
N GLN A 4 -11.03 -28.04 5.35
CA GLN A 4 -10.22 -28.09 4.14
C GLN A 4 -9.59 -26.70 3.95
N ARG A 5 -8.30 -26.56 4.25
CA ARG A 5 -7.53 -25.36 3.92
C ARG A 5 -7.53 -25.22 2.40
N THR A 6 -8.36 -24.33 1.87
CA THR A 6 -8.32 -23.94 0.45
C THR A 6 -6.90 -23.48 0.15
N ARG A 7 -6.17 -24.24 -0.65
CA ARG A 7 -4.79 -23.92 -1.02
C ARG A 7 -4.86 -22.86 -2.11
N LEU A 8 -4.43 -21.64 -1.79
CA LEU A 8 -4.33 -20.56 -2.79
C LEU A 8 -3.44 -21.00 -3.95
N ARG A 9 -3.90 -20.72 -5.18
CA ARG A 9 -3.12 -20.96 -6.38
C ARG A 9 -2.10 -19.83 -6.53
N VAL A 10 -0.85 -20.21 -6.79
CA VAL A 10 0.26 -19.28 -6.99
C VAL A 10 0.93 -19.61 -8.31
N TRP A 11 0.98 -18.63 -9.20
CA TRP A 11 1.61 -18.70 -10.52
C TRP A 11 2.83 -17.79 -10.58
N PRO A 12 3.72 -17.96 -11.58
CA PRO A 12 4.95 -17.17 -11.71
C PRO A 12 4.73 -15.65 -11.73
N GLY A 13 3.64 -15.19 -12.36
CA GLY A 13 3.40 -13.75 -12.56
C GLY A 13 4.42 -13.10 -13.49
N LYS A 14 4.58 -11.78 -13.38
CA LYS A 14 5.48 -10.96 -14.19
C LYS A 14 6.20 -9.96 -13.30
N PRO A 15 7.46 -9.60 -13.59
CA PRO A 15 8.20 -8.60 -12.83
C PRO A 15 7.62 -7.18 -12.94
N TYR A 16 6.88 -6.88 -14.01
CA TYR A 16 6.26 -5.57 -14.22
C TYR A 16 4.77 -5.64 -14.54
N PRO A 17 3.99 -4.60 -14.17
CA PRO A 17 4.40 -3.41 -13.41
C PRO A 17 4.70 -3.72 -11.94
N LEU A 18 5.40 -2.81 -11.25
CA LEU A 18 5.67 -2.92 -9.82
C LEU A 18 4.38 -2.66 -9.00
N GLY A 19 4.33 -3.27 -7.81
CA GLY A 19 3.18 -3.28 -6.91
C GLY A 19 2.16 -4.37 -7.23
N ALA A 20 0.99 -4.27 -6.59
CA ALA A 20 -0.17 -5.12 -6.90
C ALA A 20 -0.98 -4.56 -8.08
N SER A 21 -1.18 -5.40 -9.10
CA SER A 21 -1.99 -5.07 -10.28
C SER A 21 -3.02 -6.14 -10.56
N TRP A 22 -4.30 -5.76 -10.45
CA TRP A 22 -5.44 -6.59 -10.83
C TRP A 22 -5.72 -6.46 -12.32
N ASP A 23 -5.93 -7.59 -13.00
CA ASP A 23 -6.15 -7.65 -14.46
C ASP A 23 -7.55 -8.14 -14.86
N GLY A 24 -8.45 -8.30 -13.89
CA GLY A 24 -9.79 -8.86 -14.08
C GLY A 24 -9.89 -10.35 -13.76
N ALA A 25 -8.78 -11.09 -13.72
CA ALA A 25 -8.75 -12.53 -13.47
C ALA A 25 -7.91 -12.93 -12.25
N GLY A 26 -7.23 -11.96 -11.62
CA GLY A 26 -6.39 -12.16 -10.45
C GLY A 26 -5.43 -10.98 -10.26
N VAL A 27 -4.48 -11.14 -9.34
CA VAL A 27 -3.53 -10.07 -8.99
C VAL A 27 -2.10 -10.53 -9.21
N ASN A 28 -1.37 -9.75 -10.00
CA ASN A 28 0.08 -9.82 -10.09
C ASN A 28 0.71 -8.97 -8.97
N PHE A 29 1.57 -9.57 -8.16
CA PHE A 29 2.36 -8.88 -7.14
C PHE A 29 3.82 -8.82 -7.60
N SER A 30 4.41 -7.63 -7.52
CA SER A 30 5.81 -7.39 -7.88
C SER A 30 6.46 -6.41 -6.92
N ILE A 31 7.61 -6.77 -6.34
CA ILE A 31 8.37 -5.90 -5.45
C ILE A 31 9.86 -6.00 -5.72
N PHE A 32 10.51 -4.84 -5.87
CA PHE A 32 11.96 -4.76 -6.03
C PHE A 32 12.66 -4.97 -4.68
N SER A 33 13.66 -5.84 -4.66
CA SER A 33 14.64 -5.92 -3.57
C SER A 33 15.91 -6.64 -4.02
N GLU A 34 16.99 -5.87 -4.19
CA GLU A 34 18.31 -6.39 -4.61
C GLU A 34 18.96 -7.32 -3.58
N HIS A 35 18.81 -7.02 -2.28
CA HIS A 35 19.52 -7.72 -1.21
C HIS A 35 18.64 -8.71 -0.42
N ALA A 36 17.36 -8.87 -0.79
CA ALA A 36 16.50 -9.84 -0.15
C ALA A 36 16.95 -11.27 -0.49
N THR A 37 16.83 -12.17 0.47
CA THR A 37 17.05 -13.62 0.26
C THR A 37 15.75 -14.39 0.09
N LYS A 38 14.62 -13.80 0.53
CA LYS A 38 13.26 -14.31 0.33
C LYS A 38 12.26 -13.20 0.56
N VAL A 39 11.20 -13.16 -0.24
CA VAL A 39 10.03 -12.29 -0.02
C VAL A 39 8.79 -13.14 0.19
N GLU A 40 8.03 -12.84 1.24
CA GLU A 40 6.75 -13.46 1.53
C GLU A 40 5.63 -12.42 1.46
N LEU A 41 4.64 -12.67 0.61
CA LEU A 41 3.38 -11.95 0.55
C LEU A 41 2.47 -12.40 1.71
N CYS A 42 2.00 -11.45 2.50
CA CYS A 42 1.10 -11.68 3.64
C CYS A 42 -0.28 -11.12 3.32
N LEU A 43 -1.31 -11.97 3.28
CA LEU A 43 -2.70 -11.59 3.02
C LEU A 43 -3.50 -11.53 4.32
N PHE A 44 -4.39 -10.54 4.46
CA PHE A 44 -5.22 -10.32 5.64
C PHE A 44 -6.72 -10.34 5.28
N ASP A 45 -7.56 -10.84 6.18
CA ASP A 45 -9.01 -10.89 5.96
C ASP A 45 -9.69 -9.53 6.18
N SER A 46 -9.18 -8.73 7.12
CA SER A 46 -9.74 -7.41 7.45
C SER A 46 -8.69 -6.47 8.06
N PRO A 47 -8.94 -5.15 8.15
CA PRO A 47 -8.03 -4.22 8.83
C PRO A 47 -7.79 -4.59 10.30
N GLU A 48 -8.77 -5.18 10.99
CA GLU A 48 -8.69 -5.55 12.40
C GLU A 48 -7.90 -6.85 12.62
N SER A 49 -7.51 -7.54 11.54
CA SER A 49 -6.80 -8.82 11.60
C SER A 49 -5.44 -8.67 12.28
N LYS A 50 -5.23 -9.45 13.35
CA LYS A 50 -4.00 -9.42 14.15
C LYS A 50 -2.86 -10.31 13.62
N GLN A 51 -3.16 -11.09 12.59
CA GLN A 51 -2.25 -12.02 11.94
C GLN A 51 -2.64 -12.16 10.47
N GLU A 52 -1.66 -12.45 9.61
CA GLU A 52 -1.94 -12.79 8.22
C GLU A 52 -2.68 -14.13 8.12
N LYS A 53 -3.69 -14.19 7.25
CA LYS A 53 -4.42 -15.42 6.90
C LYS A 53 -3.55 -16.36 6.09
N HIS A 54 -2.81 -15.80 5.15
CA HIS A 54 -1.90 -16.52 4.29
C HIS A 54 -0.54 -15.82 4.25
N ARG A 55 0.51 -16.64 4.25
CA ARG A 55 1.90 -16.22 4.01
C ARG A 55 2.44 -17.03 2.86
N ILE A 56 2.81 -16.36 1.78
CA ILE A 56 3.09 -16.97 0.48
C ILE A 56 4.47 -16.49 0.03
N ALA A 57 5.43 -17.41 -0.10
CA ALA A 57 6.71 -17.07 -0.71
C ALA A 57 6.49 -16.70 -2.19
N LEU A 58 7.01 -15.55 -2.62
CA LEU A 58 6.97 -15.18 -4.04
C LEU A 58 7.88 -16.14 -4.82
N PRO A 59 7.35 -16.82 -5.86
CA PRO A 59 8.04 -17.93 -6.51
C PRO A 59 9.20 -17.51 -7.41
N GLU A 60 9.12 -16.31 -8.00
CA GLU A 60 10.03 -15.90 -9.06
C GLU A 60 10.79 -14.64 -8.68
N HIS A 61 11.99 -14.52 -9.26
CA HIS A 61 12.91 -13.41 -9.04
C HIS A 61 13.62 -13.09 -10.36
N THR A 62 13.19 -12.01 -11.02
CA THR A 62 13.73 -11.56 -12.31
C THR A 62 14.25 -10.13 -12.16
N ASP A 63 15.52 -9.89 -12.48
CA ASP A 63 16.15 -8.56 -12.43
C ASP A 63 15.91 -7.83 -11.10
N MET A 64 16.22 -8.50 -9.97
CA MET A 64 16.03 -7.97 -8.61
C MET A 64 14.56 -7.73 -8.20
N VAL A 65 13.59 -8.16 -9.02
CA VAL A 65 12.17 -8.05 -8.73
C VAL A 65 11.59 -9.41 -8.37
N TRP A 66 11.03 -9.49 -7.17
CA TRP A 66 10.30 -10.66 -6.67
C TRP A 66 8.86 -10.58 -7.11
N HIS A 67 8.33 -11.65 -7.70
CA HIS A 67 6.99 -11.62 -8.25
C HIS A 67 6.23 -12.95 -8.17
N GLY A 68 4.91 -12.84 -8.24
CA GLY A 68 3.97 -13.95 -8.23
C GLY A 68 2.56 -13.50 -8.61
N TYR A 69 1.74 -14.41 -9.10
CA TYR A 69 0.36 -14.13 -9.51
C TYR A 69 -0.63 -15.03 -8.77
N LEU A 70 -1.68 -14.41 -8.23
CA LEU A 70 -2.72 -15.09 -7.46
C LEU A 70 -4.07 -14.93 -8.19
N PRO A 71 -4.60 -15.99 -8.83
CA PRO A 71 -5.88 -15.95 -9.54
C PRO A 71 -7.10 -15.75 -8.63
N ASP A 72 -6.96 -16.07 -7.34
CA ASP A 72 -8.06 -16.10 -6.37
C ASP A 72 -8.18 -14.79 -5.57
N VAL A 73 -7.37 -13.77 -5.92
CA VAL A 73 -7.34 -12.48 -5.22
C VAL A 73 -8.06 -11.41 -6.06
N GLU A 74 -8.85 -10.59 -5.39
CA GLU A 74 -9.67 -9.53 -5.97
C GLU A 74 -9.32 -8.15 -5.36
N PRO A 75 -9.79 -7.04 -5.98
CA PRO A 75 -9.70 -5.71 -5.38
C PRO A 75 -10.32 -5.67 -3.97
N GLY A 76 -9.70 -4.89 -3.08
CA GLY A 76 -10.01 -4.84 -1.66
C GLY A 76 -9.18 -5.80 -0.79
N GLN A 77 -8.47 -6.75 -1.39
CA GLN A 77 -7.57 -7.63 -0.64
C GLN A 77 -6.48 -6.81 0.06
N LEU A 78 -6.38 -6.99 1.38
CA LEU A 78 -5.37 -6.38 2.21
C LEU A 78 -4.09 -7.21 2.23
N TYR A 79 -2.95 -6.56 2.07
CA TYR A 79 -1.66 -7.25 2.05
C TYR A 79 -0.49 -6.41 2.56
N GLY A 80 0.60 -7.10 2.86
CA GLY A 80 1.93 -6.53 3.10
C GLY A 80 3.00 -7.58 2.80
N TYR A 81 4.27 -7.25 3.03
CA TYR A 81 5.38 -8.18 2.80
C TYR A 81 6.20 -8.45 4.05
N ARG A 82 6.71 -9.68 4.19
CA ARG A 82 7.86 -9.98 5.04
C ARG A 82 9.07 -10.20 4.14
N VAL A 83 10.13 -9.44 4.39
CA VAL A 83 11.35 -9.49 3.57
C VAL A 83 12.49 -10.03 4.42
N HIS A 84 13.08 -11.12 3.95
CA HIS A 84 14.22 -11.80 4.56
C HIS A 84 15.50 -11.33 3.90
N GLY A 85 16.59 -11.30 4.66
CA GLY A 85 17.90 -10.88 4.18
C GLY A 85 18.88 -10.73 5.34
N PRO A 86 20.09 -10.23 5.08
CA PRO A 86 21.09 -9.99 6.12
C PRO A 86 20.64 -8.94 7.13
N TYR A 87 20.92 -9.17 8.41
CA TYR A 87 20.86 -8.13 9.44
C TYR A 87 22.29 -7.80 9.86
N ALA A 88 22.89 -6.83 9.15
CA ALA A 88 24.22 -6.30 9.39
C ALA A 88 24.15 -4.77 9.42
N PRO A 89 23.69 -4.17 10.54
CA PRO A 89 23.47 -2.71 10.64
C PRO A 89 24.69 -1.86 10.31
N SER A 90 25.90 -2.34 10.60
CA SER A 90 27.17 -1.68 10.26
C SER A 90 27.42 -1.57 8.75
N GLU A 91 26.78 -2.41 7.95
CA GLU A 91 26.84 -2.41 6.48
C GLU A 91 25.56 -1.82 5.86
N GLY A 92 24.63 -1.33 6.68
CA GLY A 92 23.34 -0.79 6.25
C GLY A 92 22.24 -1.84 6.03
N HIS A 93 22.56 -3.13 6.10
CA HIS A 93 21.57 -4.21 5.95
C HIS A 93 20.72 -4.38 7.21
N ARG A 94 19.41 -4.13 7.10
CA ARG A 94 18.46 -4.11 8.24
C ARG A 94 17.23 -4.99 8.01
N PHE A 95 17.39 -6.11 7.30
CA PHE A 95 16.27 -7.02 7.02
C PHE A 95 15.74 -7.66 8.31
N ASN A 96 14.45 -7.50 8.57
CA ASN A 96 13.78 -8.12 9.72
C ASN A 96 12.42 -8.66 9.31
N ALA A 97 12.36 -9.95 8.99
CA ALA A 97 11.13 -10.62 8.55
C ALA A 97 10.05 -10.72 9.64
N ASN A 98 10.34 -10.37 10.89
CA ASN A 98 9.31 -10.24 11.94
C ASN A 98 8.42 -9.02 11.68
N LYS A 99 8.90 -8.05 10.90
CA LYS A 99 8.19 -6.83 10.53
C LYS A 99 7.54 -7.01 9.16
N ILE A 100 6.22 -6.91 9.12
CA ILE A 100 5.47 -6.71 7.89
C ILE A 100 5.65 -5.25 7.46
N ILE A 101 6.00 -5.06 6.21
CA ILE A 101 6.20 -3.76 5.57
C ILE A 101 5.11 -3.50 4.53
N LEU A 102 4.81 -2.22 4.32
CA LEU A 102 3.91 -1.75 3.27
C LEU A 102 4.57 -1.92 1.90
N ASP A 103 3.77 -2.25 0.88
CA ASP A 103 4.24 -2.22 -0.50
C ASP A 103 4.62 -0.78 -0.89
N PRO A 104 5.87 -0.50 -1.31
CA PRO A 104 6.28 0.84 -1.73
C PRO A 104 5.53 1.33 -2.99
N TYR A 105 4.86 0.44 -3.72
CA TYR A 105 4.05 0.72 -4.89
C TYR A 105 2.54 0.59 -4.61
N ALA A 106 2.13 0.52 -3.33
CA ALA A 106 0.73 0.49 -2.95
C ALA A 106 -0.02 1.71 -3.51
N LYS A 107 -1.14 1.45 -4.20
CA LYS A 107 -2.01 2.49 -4.75
C LYS A 107 -3.08 2.95 -3.74
N ALA A 108 -3.30 2.17 -2.69
CA ALA A 108 -4.17 2.50 -1.57
C ALA A 108 -3.66 1.86 -0.28
N ILE A 109 -3.85 2.57 0.84
CA ILE A 109 -3.60 2.07 2.19
C ILE A 109 -4.95 1.59 2.73
N GLY A 110 -5.05 0.29 3.01
CA GLY A 110 -6.27 -0.32 3.54
C GLY A 110 -6.31 -0.41 5.06
N ARG A 111 -5.16 -0.20 5.72
CA ARG A 111 -5.06 -0.07 7.18
C ARG A 111 -3.95 0.91 7.53
N ASP A 112 -4.27 1.86 8.40
CA ASP A 112 -3.31 2.80 8.96
C ASP A 112 -2.46 2.17 10.07
N VAL A 113 -1.34 2.82 10.37
CA VAL A 113 -0.45 2.41 11.46
C VAL A 113 -1.12 2.63 12.82
N THR A 114 -1.06 1.62 13.67
CA THR A 114 -1.31 1.78 15.11
C THR A 114 0.02 1.79 15.82
N TRP A 115 0.36 2.86 16.54
CA TRP A 115 1.66 2.96 17.21
C TRP A 115 1.86 1.85 18.23
N ASP A 116 2.97 1.12 18.07
CA ASP A 116 3.41 0.06 18.95
C ASP A 116 4.91 -0.16 18.76
N ASP A 117 5.63 -0.51 19.83
CA ASP A 117 7.07 -0.72 19.80
C ASP A 117 7.51 -1.84 18.83
N SER A 118 6.64 -2.81 18.56
CA SER A 118 6.91 -3.89 17.60
C SER A 118 7.08 -3.40 16.17
N LEU A 119 6.67 -2.17 15.84
CA LEU A 119 6.90 -1.56 14.53
C LEU A 119 8.39 -1.33 14.25
N PHE A 120 9.23 -1.24 15.29
CA PHE A 120 10.66 -1.02 15.13
C PHE A 120 11.39 -2.34 14.86
N GLY A 121 12.38 -2.29 13.95
CA GLY A 121 13.25 -3.43 13.62
C GLY A 121 14.30 -3.75 14.68
N TYR A 122 14.47 -2.87 15.65
CA TYR A 122 15.42 -2.93 16.77
C TYR A 122 14.68 -2.70 18.09
N GLU A 123 15.31 -3.07 19.21
CA GLU A 123 14.68 -2.95 20.52
C GLU A 123 14.74 -1.49 21.00
N LEU A 124 13.58 -0.87 21.22
CA LEU A 124 13.53 0.50 21.75
C LEU A 124 14.20 0.60 23.12
N GLY A 125 14.95 1.68 23.32
CA GLY A 125 15.78 1.88 24.51
C GLY A 125 17.14 1.18 24.47
N LYS A 126 17.41 0.37 23.43
CA LYS A 126 18.74 -0.13 23.10
C LYS A 126 19.30 0.59 21.88
N ASP A 127 20.53 0.23 21.53
CA ASP A 127 21.17 0.64 20.28
C ASP A 127 20.39 0.15 19.06
N ASP A 128 20.43 0.92 17.97
CA ASP A 128 19.69 0.61 16.75
C ASP A 128 20.30 -0.57 15.98
N SER A 129 21.44 -1.10 16.42
CA SER A 129 22.02 -2.36 15.94
C SER A 129 21.39 -3.61 16.57
N SER A 130 20.52 -3.46 17.56
CA SER A 130 19.81 -4.58 18.20
C SER A 130 18.74 -5.16 17.29
N PHE A 131 18.39 -6.44 17.46
CA PHE A 131 17.42 -7.13 16.60
C PHE A 131 16.12 -7.44 17.35
N ASP A 132 15.03 -6.77 16.99
CA ASP A 132 13.73 -6.99 17.62
C ASP A 132 12.96 -8.13 16.94
N ILE A 133 12.59 -9.15 17.72
CA ILE A 133 11.90 -10.36 17.24
C ILE A 133 10.36 -10.28 17.27
N ARG A 134 9.77 -9.19 17.78
CA ARG A 134 8.33 -9.05 17.94
C ARG A 134 7.65 -8.92 16.58
N ASN A 135 6.52 -9.60 16.41
CA ASN A 135 5.69 -9.51 15.21
C ASN A 135 4.82 -8.25 15.25
N ASN A 136 4.79 -7.47 14.17
CA ASN A 136 3.98 -6.25 14.06
C ASN A 136 2.64 -6.43 13.30
N ALA A 137 2.24 -7.67 12.98
CA ALA A 137 1.08 -7.94 12.13
C ALA A 137 -0.24 -7.32 12.64
N ALA A 138 -0.36 -7.07 13.94
CA ALA A 138 -1.54 -6.47 14.55
C ALA A 138 -1.61 -4.93 14.42
N CYS A 139 -0.51 -4.27 14.05
CA CYS A 139 -0.39 -2.82 14.12
C CYS A 139 0.25 -2.19 12.86
N CYS A 140 0.86 -2.99 11.98
CA CYS A 140 1.48 -2.51 10.76
C CYS A 140 0.44 -1.94 9.77
N PRO A 141 0.81 -0.94 8.96
CA PRO A 141 -0.04 -0.52 7.86
C PRO A 141 -0.13 -1.63 6.80
N LEU A 142 -1.28 -1.72 6.13
CA LEU A 142 -1.51 -2.69 5.04
C LEU A 142 -1.90 -1.96 3.76
N ALA A 143 -1.38 -2.45 2.65
CA ALA A 143 -1.81 -2.02 1.33
C ALA A 143 -3.14 -2.69 0.98
N SER A 144 -3.92 -2.05 0.11
CA SER A 144 -5.13 -2.62 -0.48
C SER A 144 -4.97 -2.72 -1.99
N VAL A 145 -5.31 -3.89 -2.55
CA VAL A 145 -5.42 -4.04 -4.00
C VAL A 145 -6.57 -3.15 -4.48
N ILE A 146 -6.36 -2.38 -5.56
CA ILE A 146 -7.41 -1.56 -6.17
C ILE A 146 -7.74 -2.06 -7.56
N ASP A 147 -8.97 -1.79 -7.98
CA ASP A 147 -9.29 -1.67 -9.40
C ASP A 147 -8.89 -0.27 -9.87
N SER A 148 -8.08 -0.19 -10.93
CA SER A 148 -7.67 1.08 -11.54
C SER A 148 -8.64 1.60 -12.60
N ALA A 149 -9.66 0.83 -12.97
CA ALA A 149 -10.64 1.26 -13.96
C ALA A 149 -11.45 2.46 -13.45
N PHE A 150 -11.48 3.54 -14.24
CA PHE A 150 -12.29 4.72 -13.98
C PHE A 150 -12.75 5.37 -15.29
N THR A 151 -14.01 5.80 -15.36
CA THR A 151 -14.57 6.44 -16.57
C THR A 151 -14.41 7.95 -16.49
N TRP A 152 -13.43 8.49 -17.20
CA TRP A 152 -13.09 9.93 -17.17
C TRP A 152 -14.01 10.84 -17.99
N GLY A 153 -14.85 10.27 -18.87
CA GLY A 153 -15.75 11.06 -19.73
C GLY A 153 -14.98 12.01 -20.65
N GLU A 154 -15.35 13.30 -20.62
CA GLU A 154 -14.78 14.35 -21.49
C GLU A 154 -13.55 15.06 -20.89
N ASP A 155 -12.97 14.53 -19.80
CA ASP A 155 -11.80 15.15 -19.17
C ASP A 155 -10.62 15.27 -20.14
N ARG A 156 -10.00 16.45 -20.17
CA ARG A 156 -8.83 16.74 -21.01
C ARG A 156 -7.94 17.78 -20.34
N PRO A 157 -6.61 17.66 -20.47
CA PRO A 157 -5.68 18.60 -19.85
C PRO A 157 -5.93 20.03 -20.39
N PRO A 158 -6.16 21.03 -19.52
CA PRO A 158 -6.44 22.42 -19.95
C PRO A 158 -5.31 23.09 -20.74
N ARG A 159 -4.04 22.66 -20.53
CA ARG A 159 -2.83 23.16 -21.20
C ARG A 159 -2.74 24.70 -21.24
N ILE A 160 -3.04 25.35 -20.11
CA ILE A 160 -2.96 26.81 -19.95
C ILE A 160 -1.50 27.25 -20.21
N PRO A 161 -1.23 28.18 -21.14
CA PRO A 161 0.11 28.68 -21.38
C PRO A 161 0.69 29.35 -20.12
N TRP A 162 1.98 29.13 -19.84
CA TRP A 162 2.63 29.61 -18.61
C TRP A 162 2.45 31.11 -18.32
N HIS A 163 2.49 31.96 -19.35
CA HIS A 163 2.28 33.41 -19.21
C HIS A 163 0.84 33.80 -18.84
N LYS A 164 -0.11 32.85 -18.87
CA LYS A 164 -1.51 33.00 -18.42
C LYS A 164 -1.79 32.19 -17.15
N THR A 165 -0.80 31.46 -16.62
CA THR A 165 -0.98 30.62 -15.43
C THR A 165 -0.96 31.47 -14.17
N MET A 166 -1.96 31.29 -13.32
CA MET A 166 -1.94 31.73 -11.92
C MET A 166 -2.02 30.49 -11.03
N ILE A 167 -1.12 30.37 -10.06
CA ILE A 167 -1.10 29.25 -9.12
C ILE A 167 -1.82 29.67 -7.84
N TYR A 168 -2.79 28.86 -7.43
CA TYR A 168 -3.52 29.03 -6.17
C TYR A 168 -3.17 27.87 -5.24
N GLU A 169 -2.32 28.13 -4.23
CA GLU A 169 -1.99 27.13 -3.21
C GLU A 169 -3.14 27.00 -2.21
N ALA A 170 -3.61 25.78 -2.00
CA ALA A 170 -4.71 25.49 -1.09
C ALA A 170 -4.52 24.17 -0.35
N HIS A 171 -4.94 24.13 0.91
CA HIS A 171 -5.01 22.89 1.68
C HIS A 171 -6.38 22.23 1.48
N VAL A 172 -6.43 20.98 0.98
CA VAL A 172 -7.68 20.22 0.71
C VAL A 172 -8.68 20.31 1.87
N LYS A 173 -8.23 19.95 3.08
CA LYS A 173 -9.03 20.07 4.30
C LYS A 173 -9.45 21.51 4.61
N GLY A 174 -8.46 22.41 4.76
CA GLY A 174 -8.68 23.78 5.21
C GLY A 174 -9.60 24.60 4.31
N MET A 175 -9.52 24.41 2.99
CA MET A 175 -10.29 25.18 2.01
C MET A 175 -11.80 25.01 2.16
N THR A 176 -12.26 23.82 2.54
CA THR A 176 -13.69 23.50 2.56
C THR A 176 -14.25 23.16 3.93
N MET A 177 -13.41 22.96 4.95
CA MET A 177 -13.86 22.53 6.29
C MET A 177 -14.93 23.43 6.92
N ARG A 178 -14.86 24.74 6.66
CA ARG A 178 -15.81 25.74 7.18
C ARG A 178 -16.65 26.40 6.08
N HIS A 179 -16.62 25.88 4.85
CA HIS A 179 -17.33 26.49 3.73
C HIS A 179 -18.84 26.22 3.85
N PRO A 180 -19.68 27.25 4.00
CA PRO A 180 -21.10 27.08 4.34
C PRO A 180 -21.87 26.34 3.23
N GLU A 181 -21.52 26.60 1.97
CA GLU A 181 -22.18 26.03 0.79
C GLU A 181 -21.69 24.63 0.39
N VAL A 182 -20.66 24.10 1.06
CA VAL A 182 -20.22 22.71 0.83
C VAL A 182 -21.01 21.79 1.79
N PRO A 183 -21.63 20.70 1.29
CA PRO A 183 -22.33 19.72 2.13
C PRO A 183 -21.44 19.21 3.26
N ALA A 184 -21.99 19.12 4.48
CA ALA A 184 -21.23 18.88 5.69
C ALA A 184 -20.37 17.61 5.63
N GLU A 185 -20.89 16.54 5.02
CA GLU A 185 -20.24 15.25 4.82
C GLU A 185 -19.09 15.27 3.82
N LYS A 186 -19.01 16.29 2.95
CA LYS A 186 -17.93 16.47 1.97
C LYS A 186 -16.87 17.48 2.41
N ARG A 187 -17.12 18.25 3.47
CA ARG A 187 -16.20 19.30 3.94
C ARG A 187 -14.84 18.72 4.31
N GLY A 188 -13.80 19.36 3.79
CA GLY A 188 -12.41 19.00 4.01
C GLY A 188 -11.93 17.73 3.28
N THR A 189 -12.65 17.30 2.24
CA THR A 189 -12.33 16.12 1.42
C THR A 189 -12.05 16.52 -0.03
N TYR A 190 -11.49 15.60 -0.83
CA TYR A 190 -11.35 15.81 -2.28
C TYR A 190 -12.69 16.09 -2.98
N GLY A 191 -13.77 15.40 -2.57
CA GLY A 191 -15.11 15.63 -3.10
C GLY A 191 -15.70 16.98 -2.71
N GLY A 192 -15.30 17.54 -1.56
CA GLY A 192 -15.65 18.91 -1.18
C GLY A 192 -14.89 19.95 -2.00
N LEU A 193 -13.59 19.72 -2.23
CA LEU A 193 -12.76 20.60 -3.06
C LEU A 193 -13.28 20.71 -4.50
N ALA A 194 -13.82 19.61 -5.06
CA ALA A 194 -14.42 19.57 -6.39
C ALA A 194 -15.94 19.90 -6.41
N SER A 195 -16.47 20.50 -5.34
CA SER A 195 -17.89 20.89 -5.30
C SER A 195 -18.15 22.16 -6.12
N GLU A 196 -19.40 22.34 -6.57
CA GLU A 196 -19.80 23.49 -7.39
C GLU A 196 -19.47 24.83 -6.73
N ALA A 197 -19.73 24.98 -5.43
CA ALA A 197 -19.44 26.20 -4.69
C ALA A 197 -17.96 26.60 -4.75
N VAL A 198 -17.06 25.61 -4.62
CA VAL A 198 -15.61 25.84 -4.68
C VAL A 198 -15.17 26.11 -6.12
N ILE A 199 -15.73 25.40 -7.11
CA ILE A 199 -15.44 25.64 -8.53
C ILE A 199 -15.86 27.06 -8.94
N GLN A 200 -17.01 27.54 -8.49
CA GLN A 200 -17.48 28.90 -8.76
C GLN A 200 -16.62 29.96 -8.08
N HIS A 201 -16.13 29.70 -6.86
CA HIS A 201 -15.21 30.60 -6.17
C HIS A 201 -13.87 30.76 -6.90
N LEU A 202 -13.40 29.70 -7.59
CA LEU A 202 -12.11 29.68 -8.28
C LEU A 202 -12.15 30.18 -9.74
N LYS A 203 -13.34 30.35 -10.32
CA LYS A 203 -13.54 30.87 -11.68
C LYS A 203 -13.54 32.39 -11.71
#